data_AF-A0A6V7I327-F1
#
_entry.id   AF-A0A6V7I327-F1
#
_cell.length_a   1.000
_cell.length_b   1.000
_cell.length_c   1.000
_cell.angle_alpha   90.00
_cell.angle_beta   90.00
_cell.angle_gamma   90.00
#
_symmetry.space_group_name_H-M   'P 1'
#
loop_
_entity.id
_entity.type
_entity.pdbx_description
1 polymer ?
#
loop_
_entity_poly.entity_id
_entity_poly.type
_entity_poly.pdbx_seq_one_letter_code
_entity_poly.pdbx_strand_id
1 'polypeptide(L)' 'VKQWLATEALVQNPKIEVTPDNRFAFKPTYKIKDKKSLLRLLKQHDLKGLGGILLDDIKESLPHCDKALK' A
#
# COMPACT_ATOMS: atom_id res chain seq x y z
N VAL A 1 -19.42 -9.98 18.78
CA VAL A 1 -18.49 -10.17 17.63
C VAL A 1 -18.41 -8.94 16.71
N LYS A 2 -19.53 -8.38 16.22
CA LYS A 2 -19.54 -7.18 15.37
C LYS A 2 -18.83 -5.96 15.97
N GLN A 3 -18.96 -5.76 17.28
CA GLN A 3 -18.39 -4.62 17.98
C GLN A 3 -16.86 -4.68 18.01
N TRP A 4 -16.30 -5.85 18.36
CA TRP A 4 -14.86 -6.12 18.35
C TRP A 4 -14.20 -5.90 16.97
N LEU A 5 -14.88 -6.32 15.89
CA LEU A 5 -14.41 -6.09 14.53
C LEU A 5 -14.31 -4.59 14.19
N ALA A 6 -15.33 -3.82 14.55
CA ALA A 6 -15.40 -2.39 14.23
C ALA A 6 -14.47 -1.53 15.08
N THR A 7 -14.24 -1.89 16.35
CA THR A 7 -13.47 -1.06 17.29
C THR A 7 -12.00 -1.46 17.40
N GLU A 8 -11.68 -2.75 17.25
CA GLU A 8 -10.32 -3.25 17.46
C GLU A 8 -9.73 -3.80 16.17
N ALA A 9 -10.34 -4.81 15.57
CA ALA A 9 -9.69 -5.57 14.50
C ALA A 9 -9.46 -4.75 13.21
N LEU A 10 -10.43 -3.94 12.79
CA LEU A 10 -10.31 -3.12 11.57
C LEU A 10 -9.47 -1.85 11.78
N VAL A 11 -9.44 -1.33 13.02
CA VAL A 11 -8.66 -0.14 13.39
C VAL A 11 -7.18 -0.48 13.57
N GLN A 12 -6.88 -1.68 14.10
CA GLN A 12 -5.50 -2.15 14.27
C GLN A 12 -4.88 -2.75 13.01
N ASN A 13 -5.64 -2.92 11.92
CA ASN A 13 -5.12 -3.53 10.71
C ASN A 13 -4.25 -2.53 9.91
N PRO A 14 -2.93 -2.77 9.76
CA PRO A 14 -2.04 -1.85 9.05
C PRO A 14 -2.34 -1.73 7.54
N LYS A 15 -3.12 -2.66 6.98
CA LYS A 15 -3.60 -2.67 5.59
C LYS A 15 -4.95 -1.97 5.40
N ILE A 16 -5.50 -1.31 6.42
CA ILE A 16 -6.78 -0.61 6.34
C ILE A 16 -6.60 0.85 6.77
N GLU A 17 -7.18 1.77 6.02
CA GLU A 17 -7.25 3.20 6.34
C GLU A 17 -8.71 3.55 6.67
N VAL A 18 -8.95 4.07 7.88
CA VAL A 18 -10.28 4.52 8.29
C VAL A 18 -10.48 5.93 7.75
N THR A 19 -11.39 6.08 6.81
CA THR A 19 -11.77 7.38 6.23
C THR A 19 -12.57 8.17 7.28
N PRO A 20 -12.51 9.52 7.31
CA PRO A 20 -13.30 10.34 8.25
C PRO A 20 -14.81 10.06 8.23
N ASP A 21 -15.35 9.52 7.14
CA ASP A 21 -16.72 9.00 7.01
C ASP A 21 -16.99 7.65 7.69
N ASN A 22 -16.07 7.17 8.54
CA ASN A 22 -16.13 5.87 9.21
C ASN A 22 -16.19 4.68 8.23
N ARG A 23 -15.59 4.84 7.04
CA ARG A 23 -15.48 3.79 6.01
C ARG A 23 -14.07 3.21 6.00
N PHE A 24 -13.98 1.90 5.75
CA PHE A 24 -12.73 1.18 5.64
C PHE A 24 -12.25 1.15 4.19
N ALA A 25 -11.12 1.81 3.93
CA ALA A 25 -10.45 1.75 2.63
C ALA A 25 -9.23 0.85 2.73
N PHE A 26 -8.92 0.15 1.65
CA PHE A 26 -7.69 -0.63 1.56
C PHE A 26 -6.48 0.31 1.55
N LYS A 27 -5.53 0.07 2.45
CA LYS A 27 -4.28 0.81 2.56
C LYS A 27 -3.16 -0.04 1.94
N PRO A 28 -2.75 0.25 0.69
CA PRO A 28 -1.66 -0.48 0.07
C PRO A 28 -0.35 -0.24 0.82
N THR A 29 0.56 -1.23 0.80
CA THR A 29 1.90 -1.15 1.40
C THR A 29 2.66 0.09 0.90
N TYR A 30 2.48 0.46 -0.37
CA TYR A 30 3.03 1.67 -0.96
C TYR A 30 1.92 2.49 -1.64
N LYS A 31 1.84 3.79 -1.37
CA LYS A 31 0.91 4.68 -2.09
C LYS A 31 1.52 5.07 -3.46
N ILE A 32 1.60 4.12 -4.38
CA ILE A 32 2.07 4.33 -5.78
C ILE A 32 0.89 4.27 -6.75
N LYS A 33 0.87 5.19 -7.72
CA LYS A 33 -0.22 5.29 -8.72
C LYS A 33 0.28 5.10 -10.15
N ASP A 34 1.54 5.45 -10.40
CA ASP A 34 2.13 5.51 -11.75
C ASP A 34 3.59 5.00 -11.77
N LYS A 35 4.09 4.68 -12.97
CA LYS A 35 5.51 4.30 -13.21
C LYS A 35 6.51 5.31 -12.64
N LYS A 36 6.20 6.62 -12.70
CA LYS A 36 7.05 7.67 -12.11
C LYS A 36 7.11 7.57 -10.58
N SER A 37 5.99 7.28 -9.93
CA SER A 37 5.93 7.10 -8.48
C SER A 37 6.68 5.84 -8.03
N LEU A 38 6.61 4.77 -8.81
CA LEU A 38 7.41 3.57 -8.63
C LEU A 38 8.92 3.85 -8.71
N LEU A 39 9.37 4.58 -9.75
CA LEU A 39 10.78 4.93 -9.89
C LEU A 39 11.29 5.79 -8.72
N ARG A 40 10.47 6.73 -8.22
CA ARG A 40 10.80 7.53 -7.04
C ARG A 40 10.90 6.68 -5.77
N LEU A 41 10.02 5.70 -5.60
CA LEU A 41 10.08 4.75 -4.50
C LEU A 41 11.38 3.94 -4.54
N LEU A 42 11.74 3.39 -5.70
CA LEU A 42 12.98 2.63 -5.89
C LEU A 42 14.23 3.47 -5.59
N LYS A 43 14.28 4.72 -6.08
CA LYS A 43 15.36 5.66 -5.76
C LYS A 43 15.48 5.92 -4.26
N GLN A 44 14.35 6.09 -3.57
CA GLN A 44 14.36 6.29 -2.12
C GLN A 44 14.79 5.03 -1.36
N HIS A 45 14.44 3.85 -1.87
CA HIS A 45 14.85 2.56 -1.31
C HIS A 45 16.36 2.34 -1.43
N ASP A 46 16.90 2.66 -2.61
CA ASP A 46 18.34 2.63 -2.92
C ASP A 46 19.12 3.61 -2.02
N LEU A 47 18.67 4.86 -1.93
CA LEU A 47 19.27 5.88 -1.06
C LEU A 47 19.30 5.48 0.42
N LYS A 48 18.30 4.72 0.88
CA LYS A 48 18.22 4.23 2.26
C LYS A 48 18.93 2.89 2.48
N GLY A 49 19.46 2.26 1.42
CA GLY A 49 20.08 0.95 1.49
C GLY A 49 19.13 -0.17 1.91
N LEU A 50 17.82 -0.01 1.68
CA LEU A 50 16.78 -0.94 2.14
C LEU A 50 16.68 -2.23 1.29
N GLY A 51 17.53 -2.36 0.26
CA GLY A 51 17.57 -3.53 -0.61
C GLY A 51 16.34 -3.63 -1.53
N GLY A 52 15.96 -4.85 -1.88
CA GLY A 52 14.87 -5.13 -2.82
C GLY A 52 13.47 -4.88 -2.23
N ILE A 53 12.51 -4.70 -3.13
CA ILE A 53 11.08 -4.62 -2.79
C ILE A 53 10.38 -5.84 -3.39
N LEU A 54 9.44 -6.45 -2.67
CA LEU A 54 8.63 -7.53 -3.22
C LEU A 54 7.75 -7.02 -4.36
N LEU A 55 7.78 -7.74 -5.48
CA LEU A 55 6.93 -7.45 -6.63
C LEU A 55 5.44 -7.53 -6.27
N ASP A 56 5.06 -8.39 -5.34
CA ASP A 56 3.67 -8.52 -4.90
C ASP A 56 3.18 -7.27 -4.14
N ASP A 57 4.03 -6.62 -3.33
CA ASP A 57 3.69 -5.34 -2.69
C ASP A 57 3.49 -4.22 -3.71
N ILE A 58 4.24 -4.26 -4.82
CA ILE A 58 4.14 -3.31 -5.93
C ILE A 58 2.85 -3.57 -6.73
N LYS A 59 2.50 -4.84 -6.97
CA LYS A 59 1.25 -5.24 -7.64
C LYS A 59 0.01 -4.90 -6.83
N GLU A 60 0.05 -5.11 -5.51
CA GLU A 60 -1.04 -4.77 -4.59
C GLU A 60 -1.26 -3.25 -4.53
N SER A 61 -0.19 -2.48 -4.74
CA SER A 61 -0.22 -1.02 -4.68
C SER A 61 -0.56 -0.33 -6.00
N LEU A 62 -0.19 -0.92 -7.15
CA LEU A 62 -0.27 -0.26 -8.45
C LEU A 62 -1.34 -0.93 -9.35
N PRO A 63 -2.46 -0.23 -9.63
CA PRO A 63 -3.46 -0.76 -10.56
C PRO A 63 -2.85 -0.86 -11.97
N HIS A 64 -2.94 -2.05 -12.59
CA HIS A 64 -2.31 -2.39 -13.89
C HIS A 64 -0.78 -2.46 -13.88
N CYS A 65 -0.20 -3.08 -12.85
CA CYS A 65 1.24 -3.31 -12.69
C CYS A 65 1.96 -3.80 -13.98
N ASP A 66 1.35 -4.71 -14.74
CA ASP A 66 1.93 -5.24 -16.00
C ASP A 66 2.20 -4.17 -17.08
N LYS A 67 1.40 -3.10 -17.13
CA LYS A 67 1.65 -1.99 -18.07
C LYS A 67 2.75 -1.05 -17.58
N ALA A 68 2.96 -0.96 -16.27
CA ALA A 68 3.99 -0.09 -15.70
C ALA A 68 5.38 -0.76 -15.68
N LEU A 69 5.42 -2.09 -15.64
CA LEU A 69 6.62 -2.91 -15.73
C LEU A 69 7.17 -3.08 -17.15
N LYS A 70 6.31 -3.01 -18.17
CA LYS A 70 6.72 -2.88 -19.58
C LYS A 70 7.40 -1.55 -19.87
#